data_AF-A0A1V9ZTG2-F1
#
_entry.id   AF-A0A1V9ZTG2-F1
#
_cell.length_a   1.000
_cell.length_b   1.000
_cell.length_c   1.000
_cell.angle_alpha   90.00
_cell.angle_beta   90.00
_cell.angle_gamma   90.00
#
_symmetry.space_group_name_H-M   'P 1'
#
loop_
_entity.id
_entity.type
_entity.pdbx_description
1 polymer ?
#
loop_
_entity_poly.entity_id
_entity_poly.type
_entity_poly.pdbx_seq_one_letter_code
_entity_poly.pdbx_strand_id
1 'polypeptide(L)'
;MGRARKIIKDVITHTRGMVRNRGMEAPEWLEMVNRFPPPAMPRTDYDKLPKIEFPQDRLAELYARKCGFPTDDETAYEFADEQLNLIELGVPEKKAFQMLMEKYQHVEGERFLQKYYQARGEEFIPSSKPFEMVDRWAAQEAAAIKEGMRMEFEDAQEVTSLEKEYRHNERSCGGGKEDMTCFLYRLFDGVGATCSILCRRFDSLSAILVSTSEGVPLLKVEQVNDSELSLDDAETVLPSVFAAAEEQAGKLQFGTMNSITAFYESMVLIHVNYLPLVITLIAQNTAKVGALLDLSEELKATLLPLKKATEVTEGH
;
A
#
# COMPACT_ATOMS: atom_id res chain seq x y z
N MET A 1 4.11 65.94 -26.87
CA MET A 1 5.02 65.68 -25.74
C MET A 1 5.57 64.27 -25.89
N GLY A 2 6.85 64.13 -26.25
CA GLY A 2 7.47 62.82 -26.51
C GLY A 2 7.76 62.08 -25.20
N ARG A 3 7.26 60.84 -25.09
CA ARG A 3 7.61 59.93 -23.99
C ARG A 3 9.11 59.63 -24.07
N ALA A 4 9.87 60.17 -23.12
CA ALA A 4 11.26 59.80 -22.90
C ALA A 4 11.31 58.31 -22.50
N ARG A 5 11.66 57.44 -23.45
CA ARG A 5 12.05 56.07 -23.11
C ARG A 5 13.31 56.20 -22.24
N LYS A 6 13.26 55.74 -21.00
CA LYS A 6 14.47 55.54 -20.19
C LYS A 6 15.29 54.48 -20.90
N ILE A 7 16.19 54.91 -21.78
CA ILE A 7 17.23 54.05 -22.34
C ILE A 7 18.14 53.74 -21.16
N ILE A 8 17.99 52.55 -20.59
CA ILE A 8 18.92 52.02 -19.59
C ILE A 8 20.25 51.90 -20.33
N LYS A 9 21.18 52.84 -20.06
CA LYS A 9 22.52 52.80 -20.63
C LYS A 9 23.27 51.69 -19.91
N ASP A 10 24.00 50.89 -20.68
CA ASP A 10 24.97 49.93 -20.16
C ASP A 10 25.86 50.61 -19.12
N VAL A 11 26.04 49.96 -17.97
CA VAL A 11 26.75 50.46 -16.80
C VAL A 11 28.17 50.89 -17.18
N ILE A 12 28.82 50.13 -18.07
CA ILE A 12 30.18 50.43 -18.57
C ILE A 12 30.19 51.72 -19.39
N THR A 13 29.19 51.89 -20.27
CA THR A 13 29.08 53.09 -21.10
C THR A 13 28.70 54.32 -20.26
N HIS A 14 27.88 54.12 -19.23
CA HIS A 14 27.46 55.18 -18.32
C HIS A 14 28.61 55.69 -17.44
N THR A 15 29.36 54.78 -16.81
CA THR A 15 30.54 55.10 -15.99
C THR A 15 31.65 55.76 -16.81
N ARG A 16 31.95 55.27 -18.02
CA ARG A 16 32.87 55.96 -18.96
C ARG A 16 32.45 57.42 -19.23
N GLY A 17 31.15 57.66 -19.40
CA GLY A 17 30.60 59.00 -19.60
C GLY A 17 30.76 59.91 -18.38
N MET A 18 30.54 59.38 -17.17
CA MET A 18 30.69 60.11 -15.92
C MET A 18 32.16 60.47 -15.64
N VAL A 19 33.09 59.53 -15.83
CA VAL A 19 34.53 59.78 -15.69
C VAL A 19 35.01 60.83 -16.69
N ARG A 20 34.60 60.72 -17.96
CA ARG A 20 34.96 61.70 -19.02
C ARG A 20 34.45 63.11 -18.72
N ASN A 21 33.27 63.23 -18.11
CA ASN A 21 32.68 64.52 -17.75
C ASN A 21 33.12 65.02 -16.37
N ARG A 22 34.11 64.37 -15.73
CA ARG A 22 34.57 64.66 -14.36
C ARG A 22 33.46 64.59 -13.30
N GLY A 23 32.41 63.83 -13.58
CA GLY A 23 31.30 63.58 -12.64
C GLY A 23 31.63 62.51 -11.60
N MET A 24 32.69 61.72 -11.83
CA MET A 24 33.24 60.77 -10.85
C MET A 24 34.73 60.54 -11.14
N GLU A 25 35.48 60.11 -10.12
CA GLU A 25 36.84 59.60 -10.31
C GLU A 25 36.82 58.24 -11.02
N ALA A 26 37.87 57.95 -11.78
CA ALA A 26 37.98 56.71 -12.54
C ALA A 26 38.12 55.53 -11.58
N PRO A 27 37.18 54.57 -11.55
CA PRO A 27 37.32 53.40 -10.69
C PRO A 27 38.38 52.46 -11.24
N GLU A 28 39.12 51.79 -10.35
CA GLU A 28 40.28 50.95 -10.69
C GLU A 28 39.97 49.84 -11.71
N TRP A 29 38.75 49.30 -11.67
CA TRP A 29 38.31 48.24 -12.58
C TRP A 29 38.04 48.74 -14.01
N LEU A 30 37.84 50.05 -14.23
CA LEU A 30 37.48 50.58 -15.54
C LEU A 30 38.61 50.40 -16.56
N GLU A 31 39.86 50.52 -16.12
CA GLU A 31 41.03 50.27 -16.96
C GLU A 31 41.07 48.81 -17.42
N MET A 32 40.80 47.87 -16.51
CA MET A 32 40.74 46.45 -16.82
C MET A 32 39.62 46.12 -17.82
N VAL A 33 38.43 46.70 -17.65
CA VAL A 33 37.29 46.50 -18.56
C VAL A 33 37.51 47.15 -19.93
N ASN A 34 38.29 48.23 -20.02
CA ASN A 34 38.69 48.80 -21.31
C ASN A 34 39.68 47.91 -22.04
N ARG A 35 40.60 47.29 -21.30
CA ARG A 35 41.59 46.36 -21.84
C ARG A 35 40.95 45.03 -22.27
N PHE A 36 39.95 44.57 -21.52
CA PHE A 36 39.20 43.35 -21.78
C PHE A 36 37.71 43.67 -21.78
N PRO A 37 37.18 44.24 -22.87
CA PRO A 37 35.75 44.49 -22.96
C PRO A 37 34.98 43.18 -22.88
N PRO A 38 33.78 43.16 -22.25
CA PRO A 38 32.96 41.97 -22.25
C PRO A 38 32.68 41.54 -23.69
N PRO A 39 32.69 40.23 -23.99
CA PRO A 39 32.40 39.74 -25.32
C PRO A 39 31.00 40.22 -25.73
N ALA A 40 30.89 40.76 -26.94
CA ALA A 40 29.59 41.13 -27.48
C ALA A 40 28.75 39.85 -27.61
N MET A 41 27.68 39.72 -26.83
CA MET A 41 26.74 38.62 -27.03
C MET A 41 26.14 38.75 -28.43
N PRO A 42 26.20 37.71 -29.28
CA PRO A 42 25.56 37.75 -30.58
C PRO A 42 24.07 38.08 -30.38
N ARG A 43 23.52 38.95 -31.25
CA ARG A 43 22.08 39.23 -31.29
C ARG A 43 21.34 38.03 -31.89
N THR A 44 21.29 36.95 -31.14
CA THR A 44 20.33 35.87 -31.34
C THR A 44 19.06 36.22 -30.58
N ASP A 45 17.91 35.93 -31.17
CA ASP A 45 16.58 36.16 -30.59
C ASP A 45 16.50 35.50 -29.20
N TYR A 46 16.68 36.31 -28.14
CA TYR A 46 16.66 35.88 -26.74
C TYR A 46 15.33 35.24 -26.33
N ASP A 47 14.28 35.46 -27.12
CA ASP A 47 12.94 34.98 -26.82
C ASP A 47 12.74 33.49 -27.13
N LYS A 48 13.68 32.85 -27.86
CA LYS A 48 13.60 31.42 -28.18
C LYS A 48 14.97 30.75 -28.02
N LEU A 49 15.19 30.16 -26.84
CA LEU A 49 16.27 29.19 -26.67
C LEU A 49 16.06 28.04 -27.66
N PRO A 50 17.08 27.66 -28.46
CA PRO A 50 16.97 26.51 -29.34
C PRO A 50 16.75 25.26 -28.49
N LYS A 51 15.71 24.49 -28.82
CA LYS A 51 15.50 23.18 -28.22
C LYS A 51 16.56 22.22 -28.82
N ILE A 52 17.46 21.75 -27.98
CA ILE A 52 18.44 20.72 -28.34
C ILE A 52 17.72 19.38 -28.17
N GLU A 53 17.56 18.64 -29.26
CA GLU A 53 16.97 17.30 -29.27
C GLU A 53 18.00 16.34 -29.87
N PHE A 54 18.20 15.19 -29.23
CA PHE A 54 19.04 14.14 -29.75
C PHE A 54 18.19 13.15 -30.58
N PRO A 55 18.75 12.54 -31.63
CA PRO A 55 18.06 11.50 -32.39
C PRO A 55 17.56 10.34 -31.52
N GLN A 56 18.30 10.00 -30.47
CA GLN A 56 17.94 8.97 -29.50
C GLN A 56 16.72 9.32 -28.64
N ASP A 57 16.46 10.60 -28.36
CA ASP A 57 15.34 11.03 -27.52
C ASP A 57 14.01 10.60 -28.15
N ARG A 58 13.91 10.75 -29.49
CA ARG A 58 12.74 10.31 -30.25
C ARG A 58 12.52 8.79 -30.16
N LEU A 59 13.60 8.00 -30.19
CA LEU A 59 13.53 6.54 -30.13
C LEU A 59 13.13 6.07 -28.73
N ALA A 60 13.69 6.70 -27.70
CA ALA A 60 13.32 6.47 -26.30
C ALA A 60 11.84 6.78 -26.04
N GLU A 61 11.33 7.93 -26.53
CA GLU A 61 9.91 8.28 -26.43
C GLU A 61 9.00 7.27 -27.14
N LEU A 62 9.39 6.81 -28.33
CA LEU A 62 8.64 5.80 -29.08
C LEU A 62 8.61 4.45 -28.38
N TYR A 63 9.71 4.06 -27.74
CA TYR A 63 9.80 2.86 -26.93
C TYR A 63 8.86 2.95 -25.72
N ALA A 64 8.97 4.01 -24.91
CA ALA A 64 8.11 4.24 -23.75
C ALA A 64 6.62 4.25 -24.12
N ARG A 65 6.26 4.90 -25.23
CA ARG A 65 4.88 4.94 -25.73
C ARG A 65 4.35 3.56 -26.14
N LYS A 66 5.21 2.68 -26.65
CA LYS A 66 4.83 1.32 -27.07
C LYS A 66 4.70 0.35 -25.91
N CYS A 67 5.57 0.47 -24.89
CA CYS A 67 5.53 -0.40 -23.73
C CYS A 67 4.27 -0.15 -22.87
N GLY A 68 3.70 1.06 -22.90
CA GLY A 68 2.41 1.36 -22.25
C GLY A 68 2.45 1.37 -20.72
N PHE A 69 3.60 1.06 -20.13
CA PHE A 69 3.90 1.13 -18.70
C PHE A 69 5.00 2.17 -18.44
N PRO A 70 5.17 2.66 -17.20
CA PRO A 70 6.28 3.54 -16.85
C PRO A 70 7.60 2.77 -16.99
N THR A 71 8.27 2.96 -18.12
CA THR A 71 9.61 2.44 -18.38
C THR A 71 10.65 3.27 -17.61
N ASP A 72 11.68 2.61 -17.09
CA ASP A 72 12.84 3.26 -16.46
C ASP A 72 13.60 4.12 -17.49
N ASP A 73 13.84 5.40 -17.20
CA ASP A 73 14.46 6.33 -18.15
C ASP A 73 15.81 5.79 -18.67
N GLU A 74 16.62 5.21 -17.79
CA GLU A 74 17.90 4.57 -18.15
C GLU A 74 17.72 3.46 -19.20
N THR A 75 16.69 2.63 -19.04
CA THR A 75 16.41 1.54 -19.96
C THR A 75 15.98 2.06 -21.33
N ALA A 76 15.19 3.14 -21.35
CA ALA A 76 14.78 3.79 -22.58
C ALA A 76 15.95 4.43 -23.34
N TYR A 77 16.93 5.03 -22.64
CA TYR A 77 18.14 5.58 -23.25
C TYR A 77 19.08 4.49 -23.78
N GLU A 78 19.32 3.43 -23.01
CA GLU A 78 20.15 2.30 -23.47
C GLU A 78 19.55 1.66 -24.73
N PHE A 79 18.22 1.47 -24.74
CA PHE A 79 17.50 0.97 -25.91
C PHE A 79 17.71 1.87 -27.13
N ALA A 80 17.60 3.19 -26.95
CA ALA A 80 17.75 4.15 -28.03
C ALA A 80 19.19 4.20 -28.59
N ASP A 81 20.19 4.13 -27.72
CA ASP A 81 21.61 4.10 -28.11
C ASP A 81 21.94 2.80 -28.87
N GLU A 82 21.48 1.64 -28.39
CA GLU A 82 21.66 0.38 -29.10
C GLU A 82 20.92 0.36 -30.44
N GLN A 83 19.73 0.94 -30.51
CA GLN A 83 18.98 1.05 -31.77
C GLN A 83 19.74 1.93 -32.77
N LEU A 84 20.33 3.04 -32.30
CA LEU A 84 21.12 3.94 -33.12
C LEU A 84 22.38 3.23 -33.64
N ASN A 85 23.09 2.49 -32.79
CA ASN A 85 24.22 1.65 -33.20
C ASN A 85 23.83 0.63 -34.28
N LEU A 86 22.67 -0.03 -34.16
CA LEU A 86 22.19 -0.97 -35.18
C LEU A 86 21.86 -0.28 -36.51
N ILE A 87 21.31 0.93 -36.45
CA ILE A 87 21.03 1.74 -37.64
C ILE A 87 22.34 2.16 -38.33
N GLU A 88 23.36 2.55 -37.56
CA GLU A 88 24.69 2.88 -38.09
C GLU A 88 25.38 1.68 -38.74
N LEU A 89 25.15 0.47 -38.21
CA LEU A 89 25.59 -0.80 -38.82
C LEU A 89 24.79 -1.21 -40.06
N GLY A 90 23.81 -0.39 -40.49
CA GLY A 90 23.00 -0.62 -41.69
C GLY A 90 21.80 -1.53 -41.49
N VAL A 91 21.42 -1.84 -40.24
CA VAL A 91 20.21 -2.60 -39.95
C VAL A 91 18.99 -1.68 -40.14
N PRO A 92 17.93 -2.12 -40.87
CA PRO A 92 16.71 -1.32 -40.99
C PRO A 92 16.08 -1.03 -39.62
N GLU A 93 15.67 0.21 -39.39
CA GLU A 93 15.10 0.70 -38.12
C GLU A 93 14.02 -0.23 -37.53
N LYS A 94 13.09 -0.71 -38.38
CA LYS A 94 12.02 -1.63 -37.94
C LYS A 94 12.55 -2.96 -37.41
N LYS A 95 13.62 -3.48 -38.02
CA LYS A 95 14.23 -4.74 -37.62
C LYS A 95 15.08 -4.56 -36.37
N ALA A 96 15.84 -3.46 -36.29
CA ALA A 96 16.59 -3.08 -35.10
C ALA A 96 15.65 -2.95 -33.88
N PHE A 97 14.52 -2.27 -34.05
CA PHE A 97 13.50 -2.14 -33.01
C PHE A 97 12.97 -3.50 -32.55
N GLN A 98 12.60 -4.40 -33.48
CA GLN A 98 12.08 -5.72 -33.11
C GLN A 98 13.11 -6.57 -32.36
N MET A 99 14.37 -6.57 -32.80
CA MET A 99 15.45 -7.31 -32.14
C MET A 99 15.69 -6.80 -30.72
N LEU A 100 15.64 -5.49 -30.51
CA LEU A 100 15.85 -4.90 -29.21
C LEU A 100 14.65 -5.06 -28.28
N MET A 101 13.42 -5.03 -28.81
CA MET A 101 12.21 -5.25 -27.98
C MET A 101 12.26 -6.57 -27.22
N GLU A 102 12.65 -7.66 -27.90
CA GLU A 102 12.76 -8.98 -27.26
C GLU A 102 13.83 -8.99 -26.17
N LYS A 103 15.00 -8.38 -26.45
CA LYS A 103 16.09 -8.25 -25.46
C LYS A 103 15.64 -7.47 -24.23
N TYR A 104 15.02 -6.30 -24.42
CA TYR A 104 14.71 -5.39 -23.33
C TYR A 104 13.48 -5.79 -22.51
N GLN A 105 12.56 -6.61 -23.05
CA GLN A 105 11.53 -7.25 -22.23
C GLN A 105 12.13 -8.07 -21.08
N HIS A 106 13.23 -8.78 -21.32
CA HIS A 106 13.91 -9.54 -20.27
C HIS A 106 14.67 -8.63 -19.30
N VAL A 107 15.37 -7.60 -19.82
CA VAL A 107 16.15 -6.65 -18.99
C VAL A 107 15.25 -5.84 -18.06
N GLU A 108 14.09 -5.38 -18.53
CA GLU A 108 13.11 -4.67 -17.70
C GLU A 108 12.58 -5.56 -16.58
N GLY A 109 12.25 -6.82 -16.89
CA GLY A 109 11.83 -7.80 -15.89
C GLY A 109 12.89 -8.01 -14.81
N GLU A 110 14.15 -8.17 -15.20
CA GLU A 110 15.25 -8.36 -14.24
C GLU A 110 15.53 -7.10 -13.41
N ARG A 111 15.55 -5.90 -14.01
CA ARG A 111 15.73 -4.64 -13.26
C ARG A 111 14.59 -4.40 -12.28
N PHE A 112 13.35 -4.70 -12.68
CA PHE A 112 12.19 -4.61 -11.79
C PHE A 112 12.36 -5.52 -10.58
N LEU A 113 12.69 -6.79 -10.82
CA LEU A 113 12.92 -7.76 -9.75
C LEU A 113 14.08 -7.31 -8.85
N GLN A 114 15.19 -6.84 -9.43
CA GLN A 114 16.33 -6.34 -8.67
C GLN A 114 15.95 -5.20 -7.73
N LYS A 115 15.24 -4.17 -8.22
CA LYS A 115 14.73 -3.07 -7.39
C LYS A 115 13.79 -3.57 -6.29
N TYR A 116 12.94 -4.55 -6.60
CA TYR A 116 12.03 -5.17 -5.64
C TYR A 116 12.76 -5.91 -4.51
N TYR A 117 13.77 -6.71 -4.83
CA TYR A 117 14.60 -7.41 -3.82
C TYR A 117 15.40 -6.42 -2.97
N GLN A 118 15.96 -5.38 -3.59
CA GLN A 118 16.68 -4.34 -2.87
C GLN A 118 15.78 -3.60 -1.87
N ALA A 119 14.53 -3.31 -2.24
CA ALA A 119 13.57 -2.68 -1.34
C ALA A 119 13.21 -3.57 -0.12
N ARG A 120 13.37 -4.89 -0.25
CA ARG A 120 13.18 -5.86 0.84
C ARG A 120 14.46 -6.16 1.63
N GLY A 121 15.60 -5.57 1.24
CA GLY A 121 16.89 -5.86 1.85
C GLY A 121 17.42 -7.26 1.54
N GLU A 122 16.96 -7.87 0.44
CA GLU A 122 17.35 -9.21 0.02
C GLU A 122 18.27 -9.17 -1.20
N GLU A 123 19.16 -10.16 -1.35
CA GLU A 123 20.02 -10.26 -2.54
C GLU A 123 19.21 -10.71 -3.76
N PHE A 124 19.37 -10.02 -4.89
CA PHE A 124 18.74 -10.42 -6.15
C PHE A 124 19.53 -11.58 -6.79
N ILE A 125 18.82 -12.65 -7.17
CA ILE A 125 19.39 -13.75 -7.95
C ILE A 125 18.88 -13.61 -9.39
N PRO A 126 19.77 -13.37 -10.37
CA PRO A 126 19.37 -13.19 -11.77
C PRO A 126 18.79 -14.47 -12.37
N SER A 127 17.96 -14.33 -13.41
CA SER A 127 17.26 -15.46 -14.04
C SER A 127 18.22 -16.46 -14.70
N SER A 128 19.44 -16.03 -15.02
CA SER A 128 20.53 -16.87 -15.53
C SER A 128 21.02 -17.95 -14.56
N LYS A 129 20.66 -17.86 -13.27
CA LYS A 129 21.09 -18.78 -12.22
C LYS A 129 19.93 -19.51 -11.53
N PRO A 130 19.24 -20.43 -12.24
CA PRO A 130 18.05 -21.10 -11.72
C PRO A 130 18.33 -21.99 -10.51
N PHE A 131 19.51 -22.62 -10.43
CA PHE A 131 19.86 -23.50 -9.32
C PHE A 131 19.97 -22.74 -7.98
N GLU A 132 20.62 -21.57 -7.98
CA GLU A 132 20.73 -20.71 -6.78
C GLU A 132 19.34 -20.21 -6.32
N MET A 133 18.43 -19.97 -7.27
CA MET A 133 17.05 -19.56 -6.97
C MET A 133 16.25 -20.67 -6.29
N VAL A 134 16.36 -21.91 -6.77
CA VAL A 134 15.70 -23.09 -6.18
C VAL A 134 16.19 -23.34 -4.76
N ASP A 135 17.51 -23.27 -4.54
CA ASP A 135 18.10 -23.48 -3.22
C ASP A 135 17.61 -22.42 -2.22
N ARG A 136 17.51 -21.16 -2.67
CA ARG A 136 16.97 -20.07 -1.85
C ARG A 136 15.50 -20.27 -1.52
N TRP A 137 14.68 -20.65 -2.49
CA TRP A 137 13.26 -20.93 -2.25
C TRP A 137 13.08 -22.06 -1.24
N ALA A 138 13.83 -23.15 -1.37
CA ALA A 138 13.80 -24.24 -0.41
C ALA A 138 14.20 -23.77 1.01
N ALA A 139 15.21 -22.90 1.12
CA ALA A 139 15.62 -22.33 2.40
C ALA A 139 14.56 -21.40 3.01
N GLN A 140 13.94 -20.53 2.20
CA GLN A 140 12.89 -19.62 2.65
C GLN A 140 11.63 -20.38 3.07
N GLU A 141 11.25 -21.42 2.32
CA GLU A 141 10.12 -22.29 2.65
C GLU A 141 10.37 -23.03 3.97
N ALA A 142 11.56 -23.62 4.15
CA ALA A 142 11.93 -24.27 5.40
C ALA A 142 11.94 -23.30 6.59
N ALA A 143 12.39 -22.06 6.39
CA ALA A 143 12.38 -21.02 7.42
C ALA A 143 10.95 -20.60 7.79
N ALA A 144 10.08 -20.42 6.79
CA ALA A 144 8.67 -20.07 7.00
C ALA A 144 7.92 -21.18 7.74
N ILE A 145 8.14 -22.45 7.38
CA ILE A 145 7.58 -23.61 8.09
C ILE A 145 8.05 -23.62 9.54
N LYS A 146 9.34 -23.40 9.77
CA LYS A 146 9.91 -23.37 11.13
C LYS A 146 9.30 -22.25 11.99
N GLU A 147 9.12 -21.06 11.42
CA GLU A 147 8.50 -19.94 12.13
C GLU A 147 7.00 -20.17 12.38
N GLY A 148 6.30 -20.77 11.42
CA GLY A 148 4.92 -21.21 11.60
C GLY A 148 4.77 -22.18 12.77
N MET A 149 5.61 -23.21 12.84
CA MET A 149 5.61 -24.16 13.96
C MET A 149 5.96 -23.49 15.30
N ARG A 150 6.83 -22.47 15.29
CA ARG A 150 7.17 -21.71 16.50
C ARG A 150 5.96 -20.92 17.00
N MET A 151 5.25 -20.21 16.12
CA MET A 151 4.05 -19.46 16.48
C MET A 151 2.95 -20.40 17.02
N GLU A 152 2.69 -21.54 16.35
CA GLU A 152 1.71 -22.52 16.83
C GLU A 152 2.05 -23.05 18.24
N PHE A 153 3.34 -23.22 18.54
CA PHE A 153 3.78 -23.66 19.85
C PHE A 153 3.62 -22.57 20.92
N GLU A 154 3.91 -21.31 20.58
CA GLU A 154 3.70 -20.15 21.45
C GLU A 154 2.19 -19.96 21.73
N ASP A 155 1.34 -20.02 20.70
CA ASP A 155 -0.11 -19.96 20.82
C ASP A 155 -0.67 -21.10 21.72
N ALA A 156 -0.17 -22.33 21.53
CA ALA A 156 -0.57 -23.46 22.38
C ALA A 156 -0.15 -23.27 23.85
N GLN A 157 1.00 -22.65 24.11
CA GLN A 157 1.43 -22.32 25.48
C GLN A 157 0.58 -21.22 26.10
N GLU A 158 0.19 -20.21 25.33
CA GLU A 158 -0.71 -19.15 25.82
C GLU A 158 -2.10 -19.73 26.13
N VAL A 159 -2.67 -20.53 25.23
CA VAL A 159 -3.96 -21.21 25.45
C VAL A 159 -3.91 -22.08 26.71
N THR A 160 -2.87 -22.89 26.89
CA THR A 160 -2.74 -23.73 28.09
C THR A 160 -2.50 -22.93 29.38
N SER A 161 -1.89 -21.75 29.29
CA SER A 161 -1.71 -20.84 30.44
C SER A 161 -3.04 -20.19 30.83
N LEU A 162 -3.81 -19.71 29.86
CA LEU A 162 -5.16 -19.21 30.06
C LEU A 162 -6.09 -20.30 30.61
N GLU A 163 -6.05 -21.52 30.09
CA GLU A 163 -6.82 -22.64 30.63
C GLU A 163 -6.52 -22.93 32.11
N LYS A 164 -5.26 -22.75 32.55
CA LYS A 164 -4.88 -22.91 33.96
C LYS A 164 -5.40 -21.76 34.81
N GLU A 165 -5.36 -20.55 34.30
CA GLU A 165 -5.91 -19.36 34.96
C GLU A 165 -7.44 -19.47 35.11
N TYR A 166 -8.15 -19.89 34.05
CA TYR A 166 -9.57 -20.22 34.11
C TYR A 166 -9.88 -21.30 35.14
N ARG A 167 -9.13 -22.42 35.14
CA ARG A 167 -9.30 -23.49 36.16
C ARG A 167 -8.99 -23.05 37.58
N HIS A 168 -8.10 -22.08 37.77
CA HIS A 168 -7.82 -21.50 39.09
C HIS A 168 -8.98 -20.62 39.58
N ASN A 169 -9.54 -19.79 38.68
CA ASN A 169 -10.73 -18.99 38.95
C ASN A 169 -11.98 -19.85 39.22
N GLU A 170 -12.15 -20.98 38.52
CA GLU A 170 -13.24 -21.93 38.79
C GLU A 170 -13.16 -22.53 40.20
N ARG A 171 -11.96 -22.80 40.72
CA ARG A 171 -11.76 -23.34 42.08
C ARG A 171 -11.90 -22.26 43.17
N SER A 172 -11.67 -20.99 42.83
CA SER A 172 -11.90 -19.86 43.75
C SER A 172 -13.39 -19.56 43.97
N CYS A 173 -14.28 -20.02 43.09
CA CYS A 173 -15.73 -19.84 43.17
C CYS A 173 -16.44 -21.17 43.38
N GLY A 174 -16.10 -21.87 44.46
CA GLY A 174 -16.83 -23.06 44.89
C GLY A 174 -18.03 -22.69 45.77
N GLY A 175 -19.25 -22.82 45.24
CA GLY A 175 -20.44 -23.13 46.06
C GLY A 175 -21.69 -22.32 45.74
N GLY A 176 -22.63 -22.93 45.02
CA GLY A 176 -24.02 -22.47 44.91
C GLY A 176 -24.58 -22.80 43.54
N LYS A 177 -25.73 -23.50 43.51
CA LYS A 177 -26.52 -23.88 42.32
C LYS A 177 -26.24 -22.96 41.13
N GLU A 178 -25.64 -23.50 40.07
CA GLU A 178 -25.25 -22.74 38.90
C GLU A 178 -26.49 -22.16 38.22
N ASP A 179 -26.75 -20.89 38.50
CA ASP A 179 -27.69 -20.09 37.73
C ASP A 179 -27.18 -20.07 36.29
N MET A 180 -28.05 -20.39 35.34
CA MET A 180 -27.77 -20.46 33.89
C MET A 180 -27.11 -19.16 33.36
N THR A 181 -27.32 -18.05 34.07
CA THR A 181 -26.67 -16.75 33.85
C THR A 181 -25.15 -16.79 34.05
N CYS A 182 -24.65 -17.44 35.11
CA CYS A 182 -23.20 -17.55 35.38
C CYS A 182 -22.47 -18.35 34.30
N PHE A 183 -23.11 -19.39 33.75
CA PHE A 183 -22.56 -20.17 32.65
C PHE A 183 -22.44 -19.33 31.37
N LEU A 184 -23.48 -18.55 31.06
CA LEU A 184 -23.45 -17.64 29.92
C LEU A 184 -22.37 -16.56 30.09
N TYR A 185 -22.27 -15.91 31.25
CA TYR A 185 -21.23 -14.90 31.48
C TYR A 185 -19.81 -15.43 31.28
N ARG A 186 -19.50 -16.65 31.78
CA ARG A 186 -18.19 -17.28 31.55
C ARG A 186 -17.93 -17.61 30.09
N LEU A 187 -18.96 -18.05 29.37
CA LEU A 187 -18.88 -18.32 27.94
C LEU A 187 -18.57 -17.05 27.15
N PHE A 188 -19.28 -15.96 27.44
CA PHE A 188 -19.06 -14.65 26.82
C PHE A 188 -17.67 -14.09 27.13
N ASP A 189 -17.21 -14.18 28.38
CA ASP A 189 -15.87 -13.71 28.77
C ASP A 189 -14.75 -14.53 28.11
N GLY A 190 -14.88 -15.85 28.05
CA GLY A 190 -13.92 -16.73 27.39
C GLY A 190 -13.79 -16.47 25.90
N VAL A 191 -14.93 -16.40 25.21
CA VAL A 191 -14.97 -16.11 23.77
C VAL A 191 -14.47 -14.69 23.49
N GLY A 192 -14.82 -13.72 24.36
CA GLY A 192 -14.34 -12.34 24.26
C GLY A 192 -12.82 -12.21 24.40
N ALA A 193 -12.22 -12.94 25.34
CA ALA A 193 -10.77 -12.97 25.52
C ALA A 193 -10.05 -13.52 24.28
N THR A 194 -10.54 -14.64 23.73
CA THR A 194 -9.97 -15.23 22.49
C THR A 194 -10.11 -14.28 21.30
N CYS A 195 -11.27 -13.62 21.15
CA CYS A 195 -11.49 -12.64 20.08
C CYS A 195 -10.58 -11.41 20.23
N SER A 196 -10.25 -11.00 21.47
CA SER A 196 -9.28 -9.92 21.75
C SER A 196 -7.86 -10.27 21.30
N ILE A 197 -7.42 -11.50 21.54
CA ILE A 197 -6.12 -12.00 21.07
C ILE A 197 -6.08 -12.01 19.53
N LEU A 198 -7.13 -12.54 18.91
CA LEU A 198 -7.26 -12.57 17.45
C LEU A 198 -7.31 -11.16 16.83
N CYS A 199 -7.95 -10.20 17.50
CA CYS A 199 -8.01 -8.82 17.06
C CYS A 199 -6.61 -8.17 17.06
N ARG A 200 -5.81 -8.43 18.10
CA ARG A 200 -4.43 -7.91 18.22
C ARG A 200 -3.45 -8.51 17.22
N ARG A 201 -3.76 -9.68 16.65
CA ARG A 201 -2.91 -10.32 15.62
C ARG A 201 -2.83 -9.49 14.33
N PHE A 202 -3.81 -8.62 14.08
CA PHE A 202 -3.88 -7.81 12.87
C PHE A 202 -3.92 -6.31 13.21
N ASP A 203 -2.81 -5.60 13.00
CA ASP A 203 -2.71 -4.16 13.24
C ASP A 203 -3.72 -3.32 12.44
N SER A 204 -4.19 -3.85 11.31
CA SER A 204 -5.16 -3.18 10.43
C SER A 204 -6.62 -3.38 10.86
N LEU A 205 -6.90 -4.24 11.84
CA LEU A 205 -8.24 -4.55 12.32
C LEU A 205 -8.58 -3.69 13.54
N SER A 206 -9.59 -2.85 13.41
CA SER A 206 -9.99 -1.93 14.47
C SER A 206 -10.94 -2.59 15.48
N ALA A 207 -11.90 -3.38 14.99
CA ALA A 207 -12.90 -4.01 15.85
C ALA A 207 -13.49 -5.29 15.25
N ILE A 208 -13.95 -6.17 16.15
CA ILE A 208 -14.76 -7.36 15.87
C ILE A 208 -16.09 -7.20 16.62
N LEU A 209 -17.18 -7.24 15.87
CA LEU A 209 -18.54 -7.20 16.40
C LEU A 209 -19.26 -8.49 16.04
N VAL A 210 -19.86 -9.14 17.04
CA VAL A 210 -20.73 -10.31 16.86
C VAL A 210 -22.13 -9.89 17.28
N SER A 211 -23.08 -10.07 16.36
CA SER A 211 -24.48 -9.71 16.54
C SER A 211 -25.40 -10.86 16.15
N THR A 212 -26.65 -10.83 16.60
CA THR A 212 -27.70 -11.71 16.06
C THR A 212 -28.16 -11.22 14.69
N SER A 213 -28.89 -12.05 13.93
CA SER A 213 -29.57 -11.65 12.70
C SER A 213 -30.53 -10.46 12.88
N GLU A 214 -31.01 -10.21 14.10
CA GLU A 214 -31.86 -9.08 14.46
C GLU A 214 -31.07 -7.81 14.79
N GLY A 215 -29.73 -7.87 14.77
CA GLY A 215 -28.83 -6.77 15.07
C GLY A 215 -28.61 -6.49 16.56
N VAL A 216 -28.89 -7.47 17.43
CA VAL A 216 -28.55 -7.37 18.85
C VAL A 216 -27.05 -7.68 19.02
N PRO A 217 -26.23 -6.74 19.51
CA PRO A 217 -24.81 -7.00 19.75
C PRO A 217 -24.62 -7.96 20.93
N LEU A 218 -23.91 -9.06 20.68
CA LEU A 218 -23.60 -10.08 21.68
C LEU A 218 -22.17 -9.96 22.22
N LEU A 219 -21.23 -9.60 21.34
CA LEU A 219 -19.83 -9.44 21.70
C LEU A 219 -19.24 -8.27 20.91
N LYS A 220 -18.50 -7.43 21.62
CA LYS A 220 -17.77 -6.30 21.06
C LYS A 220 -16.33 -6.36 21.53
N VAL A 221 -15.40 -6.38 20.57
CA VAL A 221 -13.97 -6.36 20.83
C VAL A 221 -13.35 -5.25 20.00
N GLU A 222 -12.84 -4.23 20.67
CA GLU A 222 -12.14 -3.11 20.05
C GLU A 222 -10.64 -3.18 20.35
N GLN A 223 -9.82 -2.81 19.36
CA GLN A 223 -8.42 -2.53 19.58
C GLN A 223 -8.31 -1.14 20.23
N VAL A 224 -7.44 -1.01 21.25
CA VAL A 224 -7.20 0.26 21.93
C VAL A 224 -6.40 1.18 21.01
N ASN A 225 -7.07 1.85 20.08
CA ASN A 225 -6.50 2.89 19.22
C ASN A 225 -7.49 4.06 19.13
N ASP A 226 -6.96 5.28 19.30
CA ASP A 226 -7.61 6.60 19.45
C ASP A 226 -8.49 7.08 18.27
N SER A 227 -9.15 6.20 17.52
CA SER A 227 -10.06 6.63 16.46
C SER A 227 -11.42 7.00 17.04
N GLU A 228 -11.66 8.30 17.22
CA GLU A 228 -12.93 8.99 17.56
C GLU A 228 -14.08 8.75 16.56
N LEU A 229 -14.11 7.63 15.84
CA LEU A 229 -15.30 7.23 15.11
C LEU A 229 -16.21 6.53 16.12
N SER A 230 -17.27 7.22 16.53
CA SER A 230 -18.34 6.71 17.38
C SER A 230 -18.91 5.42 16.79
N LEU A 231 -18.34 4.29 17.20
CA LEU A 231 -18.75 2.93 16.85
C LEU A 231 -20.18 2.64 17.35
N ASP A 232 -20.76 3.51 18.18
CA ASP A 232 -22.17 3.47 18.60
C ASP A 232 -23.15 3.43 17.41
N ASP A 233 -22.90 4.15 16.31
CA ASP A 233 -23.76 4.11 15.11
C ASP A 233 -23.58 2.80 14.31
N ALA A 234 -22.41 2.16 14.42
CA ALA A 234 -22.07 0.91 13.76
C ALA A 234 -22.69 -0.32 14.45
N GLU A 235 -23.03 -0.21 15.74
CA GLU A 235 -23.46 -1.34 16.58
C GLU A 235 -24.83 -1.91 16.24
N THR A 236 -25.77 -1.07 15.76
CA THR A 236 -27.17 -1.47 15.57
C THR A 236 -27.65 -1.33 14.13
N VAL A 237 -27.15 -0.33 13.40
CA VAL A 237 -27.60 -0.04 12.04
C VAL A 237 -26.94 -0.96 11.01
N LEU A 238 -25.66 -1.29 11.17
CA LEU A 238 -24.94 -2.08 10.17
C LEU A 238 -25.40 -3.55 10.11
N PRO A 239 -25.58 -4.26 11.23
CA PRO A 239 -26.07 -5.64 11.18
C PRO A 239 -27.48 -5.76 10.58
N SER A 240 -28.36 -4.81 10.88
CA SER A 240 -29.74 -4.79 10.35
C SER A 240 -29.78 -4.45 8.86
N VAL A 241 -28.95 -3.50 8.41
CA VAL A 241 -28.76 -3.20 6.98
C VAL A 241 -28.18 -4.41 6.24
N PHE A 242 -27.24 -5.14 6.87
CA PHE A 242 -26.67 -6.36 6.30
C PHE A 242 -27.72 -7.45 6.12
N ALA A 243 -28.56 -7.71 7.13
CA ALA A 243 -29.63 -8.70 7.02
C ALA A 243 -30.59 -8.39 5.85
N ALA A 244 -30.94 -7.11 5.68
CA ALA A 244 -31.75 -6.68 4.53
C ALA A 244 -31.00 -6.84 3.20
N ALA A 245 -29.71 -6.51 3.15
CA ALA A 245 -28.88 -6.65 1.95
C ALA A 245 -28.70 -8.13 1.55
N GLU A 246 -28.48 -9.02 2.51
CA GLU A 246 -28.41 -10.47 2.32
C GLU A 246 -29.71 -11.02 1.72
N GLU A 247 -30.86 -10.61 2.25
CA GLU A 247 -32.17 -11.05 1.74
C GLU A 247 -32.38 -10.63 0.27
N GLN A 248 -31.97 -9.41 -0.08
CA GLN A 248 -32.06 -8.93 -1.46
C GLN A 248 -31.03 -9.61 -2.37
N ALA A 249 -29.80 -9.82 -1.90
CA ALA A 249 -28.76 -10.51 -2.64
C ALA A 249 -29.13 -11.98 -2.92
N GLY A 250 -29.74 -12.67 -1.95
CA GLY A 250 -30.24 -14.04 -2.11
C GLY A 250 -31.28 -14.18 -3.22
N LYS A 251 -32.05 -13.12 -3.52
CA LYS A 251 -33.03 -13.11 -4.62
C LYS A 251 -32.40 -13.08 -6.01
N LEU A 252 -31.11 -12.73 -6.12
CA LEU A 252 -30.39 -12.63 -7.39
C LEU A 252 -29.94 -13.98 -7.96
N GLN A 253 -30.35 -15.11 -7.36
CA GLN A 253 -30.04 -16.48 -7.81
C GLN A 253 -28.54 -16.83 -7.91
N PHE A 254 -27.66 -16.06 -7.26
CA PHE A 254 -26.21 -16.35 -7.18
C PHE A 254 -25.84 -17.43 -6.14
N GLY A 255 -26.83 -18.02 -5.46
CA GLY A 255 -26.62 -19.00 -4.39
C GLY A 255 -26.72 -18.38 -2.99
N THR A 256 -26.28 -19.12 -1.97
CA THR A 256 -26.25 -18.65 -0.58
C THR A 256 -25.11 -17.68 -0.37
N MET A 257 -25.41 -16.54 0.23
CA MET A 257 -24.44 -15.47 0.46
C MET A 257 -23.61 -15.76 1.72
N ASN A 258 -22.29 -15.86 1.57
CA ASN A 258 -21.39 -16.17 2.69
C ASN A 258 -20.82 -14.91 3.36
N SER A 259 -20.57 -13.85 2.59
CA SER A 259 -20.05 -12.58 3.12
C SER A 259 -20.36 -11.40 2.19
N ILE A 260 -20.44 -10.19 2.75
CA ILE A 260 -20.44 -8.91 2.03
C ILE A 260 -19.28 -8.08 2.54
N THR A 261 -18.51 -7.52 1.60
CA THR A 261 -17.48 -6.54 1.89
C THR A 261 -17.92 -5.18 1.36
N ALA A 262 -17.93 -4.17 2.23
CA ALA A 262 -18.21 -2.78 1.88
C ALA A 262 -16.97 -1.91 2.13
N PHE A 263 -16.54 -1.20 1.09
CA PHE A 263 -15.40 -0.29 1.15
C PHE A 263 -15.89 1.15 1.33
N TYR A 264 -15.41 1.80 2.39
CA TYR A 264 -15.61 3.21 2.68
C TYR A 264 -14.28 3.97 2.49
N GLU A 265 -14.31 5.29 2.60
CA GLU A 265 -13.13 6.14 2.38
C GLU A 265 -11.99 5.82 3.35
N SER A 266 -12.31 5.64 4.64
CA SER A 266 -11.34 5.39 5.70
C SER A 266 -11.33 3.96 6.24
N MET A 267 -12.35 3.15 5.93
CA MET A 267 -12.55 1.83 6.54
C MET A 267 -13.13 0.81 5.56
N VAL A 268 -12.93 -0.46 5.89
CA VAL A 268 -13.55 -1.61 5.22
C VAL A 268 -14.37 -2.36 6.24
N LEU A 269 -15.62 -2.63 5.87
CA LEU A 269 -16.52 -3.47 6.63
C LEU A 269 -16.62 -4.82 5.94
N ILE A 270 -16.40 -5.90 6.68
CA ILE A 270 -16.60 -7.26 6.20
C ILE A 270 -17.64 -7.89 7.10
N HIS A 271 -18.81 -8.15 6.53
CA HIS A 271 -19.87 -8.88 7.20
C HIS A 271 -19.86 -10.32 6.71
N VAL A 272 -19.83 -11.25 7.66
CA VAL A 272 -19.78 -12.69 7.41
C VAL A 272 -21.03 -13.32 7.97
N ASN A 273 -21.71 -14.06 7.10
CA ASN A 273 -22.91 -14.78 7.45
C ASN A 273 -22.56 -16.04 8.25
N TYR A 274 -23.04 -16.11 9.49
CA TYR A 274 -22.84 -17.25 10.38
C TYR A 274 -24.09 -17.58 11.20
N LEU A 275 -25.23 -17.77 10.52
CA LEU A 275 -26.55 -17.97 11.13
C LEU A 275 -26.54 -18.85 12.41
N PRO A 276 -27.24 -18.44 13.48
CA PRO A 276 -28.06 -17.21 13.61
C PRO A 276 -27.24 -15.93 13.91
N LEU A 277 -25.91 -16.02 13.86
CA LEU A 277 -25.00 -14.92 14.16
C LEU A 277 -24.54 -14.20 12.88
N VAL A 278 -24.21 -12.93 13.04
CA VAL A 278 -23.56 -12.09 12.04
C VAL A 278 -22.27 -11.56 12.62
N ILE A 279 -21.16 -11.87 11.96
CA ILE A 279 -19.83 -11.42 12.36
C ILE A 279 -19.48 -10.21 11.49
N THR A 280 -19.11 -9.10 12.11
CA THR A 280 -18.71 -7.87 11.44
C THR A 280 -17.28 -7.52 11.83
N LEU A 281 -16.41 -7.45 10.83
CA LEU A 281 -15.02 -7.03 10.97
C LEU A 281 -14.89 -5.59 10.45
N ILE A 282 -14.31 -4.73 11.28
CA ILE A 282 -14.06 -3.32 10.96
C ILE A 282 -12.56 -3.13 10.85
N ALA A 283 -12.09 -2.83 9.65
CA ALA A 283 -10.67 -2.68 9.36
C ALA A 283 -10.37 -1.36 8.65
N GLN A 284 -9.11 -0.94 8.64
CA GLN A 284 -8.68 0.23 7.88
C GLN A 284 -8.67 -0.06 6.37
N ASN A 285 -8.79 0.98 5.54
CA ASN A 285 -8.74 0.84 4.07
C ASN A 285 -7.42 0.25 3.52
N THR A 286 -6.36 0.21 4.35
CA THR A 286 -5.08 -0.43 4.04
C THR A 286 -5.06 -1.94 4.30
N ALA A 287 -6.14 -2.51 4.86
CA ALA A 287 -6.19 -3.90 5.29
C ALA A 287 -6.25 -4.89 4.10
N LYS A 288 -5.60 -6.04 4.28
CA LYS A 288 -5.66 -7.15 3.32
C LYS A 288 -6.94 -7.95 3.55
N VAL A 289 -7.98 -7.68 2.76
CA VAL A 289 -9.30 -8.33 2.88
C VAL A 289 -9.22 -9.87 2.85
N GLY A 290 -8.34 -10.46 2.03
CA GLY A 290 -8.16 -11.92 1.99
C GLY A 290 -7.75 -12.51 3.34
N ALA A 291 -6.80 -11.89 4.03
CA ALA A 291 -6.38 -12.35 5.36
C ALA A 291 -7.47 -12.20 6.43
N LEU A 292 -8.33 -11.19 6.29
CA LEU A 292 -9.48 -11.00 7.18
C LEU A 292 -10.60 -12.02 6.93
N LEU A 293 -10.76 -12.47 5.67
CA LEU A 293 -11.68 -13.57 5.36
C LEU A 293 -11.18 -14.89 5.92
N ASP A 294 -9.88 -15.16 5.87
CA ASP A 294 -9.29 -16.35 6.50
C ASP A 294 -9.47 -16.32 8.03
N LEU A 295 -9.25 -15.14 8.65
CA LEU A 295 -9.55 -14.91 10.07
C LEU A 295 -11.03 -15.18 10.39
N SER A 296 -11.96 -14.85 9.48
CA SER A 296 -13.38 -15.09 9.72
C SER A 296 -13.73 -16.58 9.84
N GLU A 297 -13.01 -17.47 9.16
CA GLU A 297 -13.19 -18.92 9.32
C GLU A 297 -12.66 -19.41 10.68
N GLU A 298 -11.54 -18.85 11.15
CA GLU A 298 -11.01 -19.10 12.50
C GLU A 298 -12.00 -18.61 13.58
N LEU A 299 -12.61 -17.43 13.38
CA LEU A 299 -13.63 -16.88 14.27
C LEU A 299 -14.91 -17.73 14.31
N LYS A 300 -15.33 -18.35 13.20
CA LYS A 300 -16.49 -19.27 13.22
C LYS A 300 -16.24 -20.46 14.15
N ALA A 301 -15.01 -20.98 14.18
CA ALA A 301 -14.63 -22.08 15.06
C ALA A 301 -14.66 -21.67 16.53
N THR A 302 -14.15 -20.47 16.87
CA THR A 302 -14.17 -19.96 18.25
C THR A 302 -15.57 -19.58 18.72
N LEU A 303 -16.44 -19.12 17.82
CA LEU A 303 -17.83 -18.75 18.10
C LEU A 303 -18.82 -19.92 18.08
N LEU A 304 -18.37 -21.14 17.78
CA LEU A 304 -19.22 -22.34 17.78
C LEU A 304 -19.95 -22.59 19.12
N PRO A 305 -19.32 -22.40 20.31
CA PRO A 305 -20.02 -22.53 21.58
C PRO A 305 -21.11 -21.47 21.76
N LEU A 306 -20.85 -20.24 21.30
CA LEU A 306 -21.81 -19.14 21.36
C LEU A 306 -23.02 -19.41 20.45
N LYS A 307 -22.77 -19.90 19.23
CA LYS A 307 -23.81 -20.32 18.29
C LYS A 307 -24.75 -21.38 18.89
N LYS A 308 -24.19 -22.40 19.54
CA LYS A 308 -24.98 -23.43 20.22
C LYS A 308 -25.82 -22.85 21.35
N ALA A 309 -25.29 -21.89 22.10
CA ALA A 309 -26.05 -21.22 23.16
C ALA A 309 -27.23 -20.42 22.59
N THR A 310 -27.06 -19.74 21.46
CA THR A 310 -28.13 -18.97 20.81
C THR A 310 -29.22 -19.86 20.20
N GLU A 311 -28.86 -20.99 19.59
CA GLU A 311 -29.82 -21.95 19.01
C GLU A 311 -30.74 -22.61 20.07
N VAL A 312 -30.26 -22.78 21.31
CA VAL A 312 -31.05 -23.37 22.41
C VAL A 312 -32.16 -22.42 22.88
N THR A 313 -31.97 -21.12 22.73
CA THR A 313 -32.93 -20.08 23.15
C THR A 313 -34.12 -19.90 22.19
N GLU A 314 -33.97 -20.21 20.90
CA GLU A 314 -35.05 -20.08 19.90
C GLU A 314 -36.03 -21.27 19.91
N GLY A 315 -35.74 -22.32 20.70
CA GLY A 315 -36.54 -23.54 20.81
C GLY A 315 -37.63 -23.55 21.87
N HIS A 316 -37.99 -22.39 22.46
CA HIS A 316 -39.02 -22.25 23.49
C HIS A 316 -40.12 -21.25 23.09
#